data_AF-G2XTL1-F1
#
_entry.id   AF-G2XTL1-F1
#
_cell.length_a   1.000
_cell.length_b   1.000
_cell.length_c   1.000
_cell.angle_alpha   90.00
_cell.angle_beta   90.00
_cell.angle_gamma   90.00
#
_symmetry.space_group_name_H-M   'P 1'
#
loop_
_entity.id
_entity.type
_entity.pdbx_description
1 polymer ?
#
loop_
_entity_poly.entity_id
_entity_poly.type
_entity_poly.pdbx_seq_one_letter_code
_entity_poly.pdbx_strand_id
1 'polypeptide(L)'
;MYLDDLPNEQVNSLNNLSVKASTSSQLSKMENLPKEQWAQVVEETGKPVVYKKIPVQKPGADEVLVNIKFSGVCHTDLHAVNGDWPLDTKLPLVGGHEGAGVVVAVGSLVEDVKVGDYAGVKVSYFCPPSQMK
;
A
#
# COMPACT_ATOMS: atom_id res chain seq x y z
N MET A 1 30.03 24.38 32.11
CA MET A 1 31.20 25.03 31.50
C MET A 1 30.70 25.59 30.18
N TYR A 2 30.65 26.92 30.09
CA TYR A 2 30.25 27.78 28.98
C TYR A 2 30.59 27.21 27.58
N LEU A 3 29.87 27.48 26.49
CA LEU A 3 29.42 28.79 25.99
C LEU A 3 28.19 28.65 25.07
N ASP A 4 27.26 29.59 25.24
CA ASP A 4 26.32 30.06 24.23
C ASP A 4 27.08 30.75 23.07
N ASP A 5 26.36 31.00 21.97
CA ASP A 5 26.74 31.78 20.76
C ASP A 5 27.24 31.00 19.54
N LEU A 6 26.30 30.46 18.75
CA LEU A 6 26.46 30.31 17.30
C LEU A 6 25.23 30.88 16.56
N PRO A 7 25.43 31.65 15.48
CA PRO A 7 24.38 32.41 14.81
C PRO A 7 23.37 31.52 14.05
N ASN A 8 22.11 32.00 14.02
CA ASN A 8 20.89 31.36 13.47
C ASN A 8 20.91 30.98 11.97
N GLU A 9 22.06 30.97 11.30
CA GLU A 9 22.17 30.68 9.88
C GLU A 9 22.70 29.26 9.56
N GLN A 10 23.20 28.52 10.54
CA GLN A 10 23.60 27.11 10.36
C GLN A 10 22.54 26.07 10.74
N VAL A 11 21.43 26.47 11.37
CA VAL A 11 20.35 25.53 11.74
C VAL A 11 19.53 25.10 10.51
N ASN A 12 19.50 25.91 9.44
CA ASN A 12 18.76 25.59 8.21
C ASN A 12 19.51 24.70 7.21
N SER A 13 20.82 24.46 7.40
CA SER A 13 21.60 23.59 6.51
C SER A 13 21.64 22.13 6.96
N LEU A 14 21.45 21.84 8.25
CA LEU A 14 21.49 20.47 8.77
C LEU A 14 20.15 19.72 8.63
N ASN A 15 19.04 20.45 8.58
CA ASN A 15 17.71 19.86 8.33
C ASN A 15 17.55 19.30 6.90
N ASN A 16 18.40 19.74 5.95
CA ASN A 16 18.36 19.30 4.55
C ASN A 16 19.25 18.09 4.22
N LEU A 17 20.06 17.61 5.16
CA LEU A 17 20.91 16.43 4.97
C LEU A 17 20.22 15.13 5.40
N SER A 18 19.37 15.18 6.45
CA SER A 18 18.60 14.01 6.89
C SER A 18 17.48 13.62 5.91
N VAL A 19 16.83 14.62 5.28
CA VAL A 19 15.73 14.39 4.32
C VAL A 19 16.22 13.80 2.99
N LYS A 20 17.47 14.06 2.56
CA LYS A 20 18.01 13.58 1.28
C LYS A 20 18.46 12.11 1.29
N ALA A 21 18.90 11.59 2.44
CA ALA A 21 19.38 10.22 2.54
C ALA A 21 18.25 9.18 2.51
N SER A 22 17.08 9.51 3.09
CA SER A 22 15.92 8.61 3.12
C SER A 22 15.22 8.52 1.75
N THR A 23 15.03 9.66 1.08
CA THR A 23 14.34 9.75 -0.23
C THR A 23 15.08 9.02 -1.35
N SER A 24 16.42 9.10 -1.42
CA SER A 24 17.20 8.42 -2.47
C SER A 24 17.04 6.89 -2.42
N SER A 25 17.03 6.30 -1.22
CA SER A 25 16.88 4.86 -1.05
C SER A 25 15.45 4.37 -1.34
N GLN A 26 14.44 5.15 -0.97
CA GLN A 26 13.03 4.85 -1.24
C GLN A 26 12.70 4.97 -2.73
N LEU A 27 13.23 6.00 -3.40
CA LEU A 27 13.10 6.17 -4.86
C LEU A 27 13.73 4.99 -5.62
N SER A 28 14.93 4.55 -5.22
CA SER A 28 15.59 3.40 -5.84
C SER A 28 14.83 2.07 -5.68
N LYS A 29 14.08 1.88 -4.58
CA LYS A 29 13.26 0.68 -4.38
C LYS A 29 11.97 0.72 -5.19
N MET A 30 11.40 1.91 -5.38
CA MET A 30 10.19 2.10 -6.19
C MET A 30 10.46 1.94 -7.69
N GLU A 31 11.67 2.25 -8.15
CA GLU A 31 12.13 1.98 -9.53
C GLU A 31 12.31 0.48 -9.84
N ASN A 32 12.53 -0.34 -8.82
CA ASN A 32 12.74 -1.79 -8.98
C ASN A 32 11.44 -2.61 -8.90
N LEU A 33 10.27 -1.96 -8.87
CA LEU A 33 8.99 -2.67 -8.89
C LEU A 33 8.66 -3.18 -10.30
N PRO A 34 8.09 -4.39 -10.42
CA PRO A 34 7.64 -4.89 -11.71
C PRO A 34 6.51 -4.00 -12.24
N LYS A 35 6.47 -3.79 -13.56
CA LYS A 35 5.42 -2.98 -14.21
C LYS A 35 4.07 -3.69 -14.23
N GLU A 36 4.08 -5.02 -14.18
CA GLU A 36 2.90 -5.88 -14.24
C GLU A 36 2.96 -6.96 -13.15
N GLN A 37 1.78 -7.44 -12.75
CA GLN A 37 1.59 -8.51 -11.78
C GLN A 37 0.50 -9.47 -12.27
N TRP A 38 0.55 -10.71 -11.82
CA TRP A 38 -0.52 -11.67 -12.05
C TRP A 38 -1.64 -11.49 -11.01
N ALA A 39 -2.89 -11.55 -11.46
CA ALA A 39 -4.05 -11.42 -10.60
C ALA A 39 -5.20 -12.32 -11.08
N GLN A 40 -6.06 -12.68 -10.14
CA GLN A 40 -7.37 -13.29 -10.40
C GLN A 40 -8.39 -12.15 -10.56
N VAL A 41 -8.90 -11.97 -11.78
CA VAL A 41 -9.73 -10.81 -12.16
C VAL A 41 -11.15 -11.26 -12.52
N VAL A 42 -12.13 -10.64 -11.87
CA VAL A 42 -13.55 -10.73 -12.23
C VAL A 42 -13.84 -9.61 -13.21
N GLU A 43 -14.04 -9.93 -14.48
CA GLU A 43 -14.38 -8.94 -15.51
C GLU A 43 -15.88 -8.64 -15.55
N GLU A 44 -16.69 -9.68 -15.31
CA GLU A 44 -18.15 -9.62 -15.28
C GLU A 44 -18.67 -10.57 -14.19
N THR A 45 -19.79 -10.22 -13.56
CA THR A 45 -20.41 -11.04 -12.52
C THR A 45 -20.96 -12.35 -13.07
N GLY A 46 -20.89 -13.41 -12.27
CA GLY A 46 -21.38 -14.73 -12.63
C GLY A 46 -20.56 -15.47 -13.69
N LYS A 47 -19.45 -14.89 -14.16
CA LYS A 47 -18.50 -15.54 -15.08
C LYS A 47 -17.29 -16.09 -14.32
N PRO A 48 -16.60 -17.10 -14.88
CA PRO A 48 -15.35 -17.59 -14.31
C PRO A 48 -14.29 -16.49 -14.16
N VAL A 49 -13.55 -16.55 -13.06
CA VAL A 49 -12.45 -15.61 -12.77
C VAL A 49 -11.30 -15.83 -13.76
N VAL A 50 -10.72 -14.74 -14.28
CA VAL A 50 -9.67 -14.77 -15.29
C VAL A 50 -8.30 -14.56 -14.65
N TYR A 51 -7.38 -15.50 -14.85
CA TYR A 51 -5.98 -15.35 -14.47
C TYR A 51 -5.22 -14.57 -15.53
N LYS A 52 -4.83 -13.32 -15.25
CA LYS A 52 -4.14 -12.47 -16.22
C LYS A 52 -3.15 -11.51 -15.58
N LYS A 53 -2.29 -10.92 -16.40
CA LYS A 53 -1.44 -9.81 -15.99
C LYS A 53 -2.21 -8.50 -15.97
N ILE A 54 -1.96 -7.70 -14.93
CA ILE A 54 -2.46 -6.34 -14.77
C ILE A 54 -1.32 -5.42 -14.37
N PRO A 55 -1.43 -4.09 -14.57
CA PRO A 55 -0.44 -3.14 -14.08
C PRO A 55 -0.28 -3.19 -12.56
N VAL A 56 0.95 -3.00 -12.08
CA VAL A 56 1.20 -2.73 -10.66
C VAL A 56 0.84 -1.29 -10.36
N GLN A 57 -0.05 -1.09 -9.40
CA GLN A 57 -0.46 0.25 -8.98
C GLN A 57 0.63 0.92 -8.15
N LYS A 58 0.78 2.23 -8.32
CA LYS A 58 1.62 3.05 -7.43
C LYS A 58 0.77 3.44 -6.22
N PRO A 59 1.29 3.31 -4.99
CA PRO A 59 0.56 3.76 -3.82
C PRO A 59 0.36 5.27 -3.89
N GLY A 60 -0.81 5.73 -3.46
CA GLY A 60 -1.09 7.12 -3.15
C GLY A 60 -0.24 7.65 -1.99
N ALA A 61 -0.45 8.91 -1.61
CA ALA A 61 0.38 9.57 -0.61
C ALA A 61 0.25 8.95 0.80
N ASP A 62 -0.91 8.41 1.15
CA ASP A 62 -1.25 7.80 2.43
C ASP A 62 -1.40 6.26 2.35
N GLU A 63 -1.00 5.67 1.23
CA GLU A 63 -1.15 4.23 0.98
C GLU A 63 0.18 3.47 1.09
N VAL A 64 0.09 2.15 1.26
CA VAL A 64 1.24 1.25 1.15
C VAL A 64 0.99 0.22 0.06
N LEU A 65 2.04 -0.14 -0.67
CA LEU A 65 2.01 -1.24 -1.63
C LEU A 65 2.60 -2.49 -0.99
N VAL A 66 1.84 -3.57 -0.98
CA VAL A 66 2.23 -4.85 -0.37
C VAL A 66 2.40 -5.92 -1.45
N ASN A 67 3.54 -6.60 -1.43
CA ASN A 67 3.77 -7.82 -2.20
C ASN A 67 3.15 -9.00 -1.45
N ILE A 68 1.91 -9.33 -1.81
CA ILE A 68 1.16 -10.45 -1.23
C ILE A 68 1.86 -11.76 -1.56
N LYS A 69 2.20 -12.52 -0.51
CA LYS A 69 2.84 -13.85 -0.62
C LYS A 69 1.82 -14.97 -0.54
N PHE A 70 0.80 -14.79 0.28
CA PHE A 70 -0.27 -15.74 0.50
C PHE A 70 -1.60 -15.00 0.59
N SER A 71 -2.65 -15.59 0.04
CA SER A 71 -4.03 -15.11 0.20
C SER A 71 -4.92 -16.29 0.55
N GLY A 72 -5.82 -16.08 1.50
CA GLY A 72 -6.97 -16.93 1.74
C GLY A 72 -8.02 -16.80 0.65
N VAL A 73 -8.98 -17.73 0.67
CA VAL A 73 -10.20 -17.70 -0.12
C VAL A 73 -11.36 -17.89 0.86
N CYS A 74 -12.27 -16.93 0.89
CA CYS A 74 -13.42 -16.92 1.78
C CYS A 74 -14.71 -16.93 0.96
N HIS A 75 -15.83 -17.30 1.60
CA HIS A 75 -17.13 -17.38 0.95
C HIS A 75 -17.59 -16.02 0.40
N THR A 76 -17.18 -14.93 1.03
CA THR A 76 -17.46 -13.56 0.57
C THR A 76 -16.79 -13.23 -0.76
N ASP A 77 -15.68 -13.89 -1.12
CA ASP A 77 -15.10 -13.76 -2.46
C ASP A 77 -16.03 -14.33 -3.53
N LEU A 78 -16.74 -15.43 -3.23
CA LEU A 78 -17.74 -16.02 -4.14
C LEU A 78 -18.93 -15.08 -4.34
N HIS A 79 -19.39 -14.42 -3.28
CA HIS A 79 -20.46 -13.43 -3.40
C HIS A 79 -20.06 -12.24 -4.26
N ALA A 80 -18.81 -11.76 -4.14
CA ALA A 80 -18.28 -10.71 -4.99
C ALA A 80 -18.21 -11.14 -6.47
N VAL A 81 -17.83 -12.39 -6.75
CA VAL A 81 -17.84 -12.96 -8.12
C VAL A 81 -19.25 -13.04 -8.68
N ASN A 82 -20.23 -13.46 -7.87
CA ASN A 82 -21.62 -13.60 -8.30
C ASN A 82 -22.36 -12.26 -8.39
N GLY A 83 -21.86 -11.22 -7.72
CA GLY A 83 -22.54 -9.92 -7.63
C GLY A 83 -23.82 -9.96 -6.80
N ASP A 84 -23.94 -10.90 -5.88
CA ASP A 84 -25.10 -11.08 -4.98
C ASP A 84 -24.83 -10.53 -3.57
N TRP A 85 -23.72 -9.81 -3.39
CA TRP A 85 -23.43 -9.08 -2.17
C TRP A 85 -24.25 -7.78 -2.08
N PRO A 86 -24.71 -7.36 -0.89
CA PRO A 86 -25.52 -6.14 -0.75
C PRO A 86 -24.83 -4.83 -1.16
N LEU A 87 -23.50 -4.85 -1.27
CA LEU A 87 -22.72 -3.70 -1.75
C LEU A 87 -22.32 -3.93 -3.20
N ASP A 88 -22.53 -2.90 -4.02
CA ASP A 88 -22.16 -2.93 -5.43
C ASP A 88 -20.66 -3.21 -5.60
N THR A 89 -20.36 -4.21 -6.43
CA THR A 89 -18.98 -4.59 -6.76
C THR A 89 -18.51 -3.78 -7.97
N LYS A 90 -17.41 -3.03 -7.81
CA LYS A 90 -16.79 -2.32 -8.93
C LYS A 90 -15.99 -3.28 -9.80
N LEU A 91 -16.39 -3.41 -11.07
CA LEU A 91 -15.69 -4.20 -12.07
C LEU A 91 -14.72 -3.33 -12.91
N PRO A 92 -13.60 -3.90 -13.41
CA PRO A 92 -13.09 -5.24 -13.08
C PRO A 92 -12.56 -5.30 -11.65
N LEU A 93 -12.84 -6.40 -10.96
CA LEU A 93 -12.44 -6.63 -9.56
C LEU A 93 -11.24 -7.58 -9.50
N VAL A 94 -10.22 -7.22 -8.72
CA VAL A 94 -9.22 -8.18 -8.24
C VAL A 94 -9.73 -8.75 -6.91
N GLY A 95 -9.98 -10.05 -6.86
CA GLY A 95 -10.53 -10.71 -5.68
C GLY A 95 -9.51 -10.90 -4.54
N GLY A 96 -9.98 -11.36 -3.39
CA GLY A 96 -9.17 -11.65 -2.22
C GLY A 96 -9.11 -10.49 -1.24
N HIS A 97 -9.44 -10.79 0.02
CA HIS A 97 -9.46 -9.82 1.12
C HIS A 97 -8.76 -10.33 2.38
N GLU A 98 -8.02 -11.43 2.26
CA GLU A 98 -7.33 -12.12 3.36
C GLU A 98 -5.88 -12.43 2.94
N GLY A 99 -5.03 -11.41 2.90
CA GLY A 99 -3.66 -11.51 2.40
C GLY A 99 -2.60 -11.40 3.49
N ALA A 100 -1.42 -11.98 3.27
CA ALA A 100 -0.22 -11.69 4.03
C ALA A 100 0.97 -11.48 3.09
N GLY A 101 1.79 -10.48 3.37
CA GLY A 101 2.87 -10.09 2.48
C GLY A 101 3.90 -9.16 3.10
N VAL A 102 4.71 -8.55 2.24
CA VAL A 102 5.78 -7.62 2.61
C VAL A 102 5.52 -6.27 1.96
N VAL A 103 5.67 -5.19 2.72
CA VAL A 103 5.57 -3.82 2.20
C VAL A 103 6.74 -3.55 1.26
N VAL A 104 6.43 -3.16 0.02
CA VAL A 104 7.43 -2.90 -1.04
C VAL A 104 7.53 -1.44 -1.46
N ALA A 105 6.49 -0.64 -1.19
CA ALA A 105 6.53 0.82 -1.31
C ALA A 105 5.56 1.46 -0.33
N VAL A 106 5.83 2.72 0.02
CA VAL A 106 5.00 3.53 0.93
C VAL A 106 4.81 4.92 0.32
N GLY A 107 3.63 5.50 0.55
CA GLY A 107 3.32 6.88 0.20
C GLY A 107 4.11 7.89 1.03
N SER A 108 4.13 9.14 0.57
CA SER A 108 4.91 10.22 1.21
C SER A 108 4.41 10.66 2.59
N LEU A 109 3.15 10.37 2.92
CA LEU A 109 2.50 10.72 4.18
C LEU A 109 2.41 9.54 5.15
N VAL A 110 2.99 8.38 4.80
CA VAL A 110 3.01 7.20 5.67
C VAL A 110 4.21 7.30 6.62
N GLU A 111 3.93 7.41 7.92
CA GLU A 111 4.97 7.58 8.96
C GLU A 111 5.22 6.29 9.76
N ASP A 112 4.19 5.47 9.96
CA ASP A 112 4.23 4.33 10.90
C ASP A 112 4.64 2.99 10.27
N VAL A 113 4.78 2.93 8.94
CA VAL A 113 5.08 1.70 8.19
C VAL A 113 6.27 1.94 7.26
N LYS A 114 7.19 0.97 7.19
CA LYS A 114 8.37 1.04 6.31
C LYS A 114 8.44 -0.12 5.34
N VAL A 115 9.13 0.10 4.22
CA VAL A 115 9.44 -0.94 3.25
C VAL A 115 10.24 -2.06 3.90
N GLY A 116 9.78 -3.30 3.71
CA GLY A 116 10.32 -4.51 4.34
C GLY A 116 9.49 -5.02 5.52
N ASP A 117 8.54 -4.24 6.03
CA ASP A 117 7.64 -4.70 7.08
C ASP A 117 6.69 -5.79 6.57
N TYR A 118 6.32 -6.70 7.46
CA TYR A 118 5.28 -7.70 7.20
C TYR A 118 3.90 -7.09 7.43
N ALA A 119 2.99 -7.30 6.49
CA ALA A 119 1.63 -6.79 6.56
C ALA A 119 0.61 -7.91 6.36
N GLY A 120 -0.43 -7.91 7.19
CA GLY A 120 -1.65 -8.68 7.01
C GLY A 120 -2.76 -7.78 6.47
N VAL A 121 -3.43 -8.21 5.41
CA VAL A 121 -4.57 -7.54 4.81
C VAL A 121 -5.81 -8.34 5.18
N LYS A 122 -6.69 -7.73 5.95
CA LYS A 122 -8.04 -8.24 6.23
C LYS A 122 -9.03 -7.11 6.06
N VAL A 123 -10.24 -7.40 5.59
CA VAL A 123 -11.33 -6.43 5.68
C VAL A 123 -11.62 -6.21 7.16
N SER A 124 -11.19 -5.06 7.67
CA SER A 124 -11.44 -4.64 9.04
C SER A 124 -12.05 -3.25 8.97
N TYR A 125 -13.26 -3.09 9.52
CA TYR A 125 -13.90 -1.78 9.69
C TYR A 125 -13.27 -0.99 10.85
N PHE A 126 -11.94 -0.94 10.92
CA PHE A 126 -11.26 -0.13 11.91
C PHE A 126 -10.99 1.26 11.34
N CYS A 127 -11.96 2.16 11.53
CA CYS A 127 -11.72 3.59 11.43
C CYS A 127 -11.17 4.05 12.79
N PRO A 128 -9.88 4.44 12.90
CA PRO A 128 -9.39 5.04 14.13
C PRO A 128 -10.18 6.34 14.40
N PRO A 129 -10.53 6.65 15.66
CA PRO A 129 -11.35 7.81 16.00
C PRO A 129 -10.84 9.15 15.46
N SER A 130 -9.55 9.25 15.12
CA SER A 130 -8.90 10.46 14.60
C SER A 130 -9.23 10.79 13.14
N GLN A 131 -9.84 9.87 12.37
CA GLN A 131 -10.17 10.07 10.94
C GLN A 131 -11.68 10.26 10.69
N MET A 132 -12.50 10.29 11.74
CA MET A 132 -13.88 10.80 11.64
C MET A 132 -13.85 12.32 11.81
N LYS A 133 -13.72 13.07 10.71
CA LYS A 133 -14.02 14.50 10.65
C LYS A 133 -15.40 14.73 10.04
#